data_AF-A0A2R4LUZ9-F1
#
_entry.id   AF-A0A2R4LUZ9-F1
#
_cell.length_a   1.000
_cell.length_b   1.000
_cell.length_c   1.000
_cell.angle_alpha   90.00
_cell.angle_beta   90.00
_cell.angle_gamma   90.00
#
_symmetry.space_group_name_H-M   'P 1'
#
loop_
_entity.id
_entity.type
_entity.pdbx_description
1 polymer ?
#
loop_
_entity_poly.entity_id
_entity_poly.type
_entity_poly.pdbx_seq_one_letter_code
_entity_poly.pdbx_strand_id
1 'polypeptide(L)'
;MEPHQQSFPSLLSQQGPPFPLPEASGLHFCSSSSLTEGDEKRKGKGRGKKESRPRFVFQTRSESDILDDGYRWRKYGQKKVKNCSFPRSYYRCSQLTCNVKKQVQRLSSDAAIVVTTYEGVHNHPCEKLMETLSPLLNQMQFLSQF
;
A
#
# COMPACT_ATOMS: atom_id res chain seq x y z
N MET A 1 21.93 -46.42 42.38
CA MET A 1 21.41 -45.97 41.07
C MET A 1 20.04 -45.42 41.35
N GLU A 2 19.97 -44.13 41.66
CA GLU A 2 18.74 -43.42 42.04
C GLU A 2 18.29 -42.59 40.82
N PRO A 3 17.02 -42.65 40.38
CA PRO A 3 16.55 -41.82 39.29
C PRO A 3 16.28 -40.39 39.79
N HIS A 4 17.10 -39.45 39.31
CA HIS A 4 16.95 -38.02 39.56
C HIS A 4 15.69 -37.49 38.85
N GLN A 5 14.65 -37.18 39.62
CA GLN A 5 13.43 -36.52 39.12
C GLN A 5 13.75 -35.09 38.71
N GLN A 6 13.66 -34.78 37.42
CA GLN A 6 13.64 -33.41 36.92
C GLN A 6 12.20 -32.88 36.96
N SER A 7 11.96 -31.95 37.88
CA SER A 7 10.75 -31.13 37.94
C SER A 7 10.72 -30.12 36.78
N PHE A 8 9.66 -30.13 35.98
CA PHE A 8 9.41 -29.12 34.96
C PHE A 8 8.91 -27.82 35.61
N PRO A 9 9.40 -26.63 35.22
CA PRO A 9 8.83 -25.38 35.68
C PRO A 9 7.46 -25.14 35.02
N SER A 10 6.48 -24.79 35.85
CA SER A 10 5.12 -24.40 35.48
C SER A 10 5.14 -23.18 34.55
N LEU A 11 4.49 -23.32 33.39
CA LEU A 11 4.38 -22.26 32.40
C LEU A 11 3.31 -21.25 32.86
N LEU A 12 3.77 -20.15 33.42
CA LEU A 12 2.92 -19.04 33.84
C LEU A 12 2.18 -18.47 32.62
N SER A 13 0.86 -18.59 32.65
CA SER A 13 -0.10 -18.03 31.70
C SER A 13 0.01 -16.51 31.67
N GLN A 14 0.75 -15.95 30.71
CA GLN A 14 0.71 -14.52 30.42
C GLN A 14 -0.44 -14.24 29.45
N GLN A 15 -1.60 -13.92 30.02
CA GLN A 15 -2.67 -13.22 29.31
C GLN A 15 -2.23 -11.77 29.13
N GLY A 16 -1.74 -11.43 27.94
CA GLY A 16 -1.59 -10.04 27.53
C GLY A 16 -2.96 -9.37 27.44
N PRO A 17 -3.07 -8.05 27.69
CA PRO A 17 -4.33 -7.34 27.59
C PRO A 17 -4.86 -7.41 26.14
N PRO A 18 -6.18 -7.45 25.93
CA PRO A 18 -6.74 -7.35 24.59
C PRO A 18 -6.36 -5.98 24.02
N PHE A 19 -5.62 -5.98 22.91
CA PHE A 19 -5.41 -4.78 22.10
C PHE A 19 -6.78 -4.17 21.80
N PRO A 20 -7.03 -2.90 22.14
CA PRO A 20 -8.25 -2.24 21.71
C PRO A 20 -8.21 -2.12 20.19
N LEU A 21 -9.11 -2.84 19.52
CA LEU A 21 -9.48 -2.56 18.14
C LEU A 21 -9.93 -1.10 18.08
N PRO A 22 -9.33 -0.24 17.23
CA PRO A 22 -9.89 1.07 17.00
C PRO A 22 -11.25 0.86 16.35
N GLU A 23 -12.29 1.31 17.05
CA GLU A 23 -13.65 1.42 16.51
C GLU A 23 -13.60 2.08 15.14
N ALA A 24 -14.28 1.45 14.18
CA ALA A 24 -14.54 1.99 12.86
C ALA A 24 -15.54 3.15 12.94
N SER A 25 -15.24 4.18 13.72
CA SER A 25 -16.03 5.39 13.83
C SER A 25 -15.36 6.49 13.00
N GLY A 26 -15.87 6.66 11.78
CA GLY A 26 -15.73 7.90 11.02
C GLY A 26 -14.35 8.15 10.44
N LEU A 27 -13.91 7.32 9.50
CA LEU A 27 -12.89 7.75 8.55
C LEU A 27 -13.42 8.97 7.80
N HIS A 28 -13.02 10.15 8.25
CA HIS A 28 -13.08 11.37 7.45
C HIS A 28 -12.01 11.24 6.36
N PHE A 29 -12.25 10.33 5.41
CA PHE A 29 -11.61 10.39 4.11
C PHE A 29 -11.91 11.79 3.61
N CYS A 30 -10.87 12.59 3.35
CA CYS A 30 -11.00 13.84 2.63
C CYS A 30 -11.52 13.49 1.23
N SER A 31 -12.85 13.33 1.16
CA SER A 31 -13.60 13.09 -0.05
C SER A 31 -13.51 14.40 -0.81
N SER A 32 -12.98 14.32 -2.02
CA SER A 32 -13.10 15.40 -2.99
C SER A 32 -14.57 15.52 -3.40
N SER A 33 -15.40 16.16 -2.59
CA SER A 33 -16.72 16.66 -2.99
C SER A 33 -16.54 18.09 -3.49
N SER A 34 -16.46 18.24 -4.80
CA SER A 34 -16.62 19.52 -5.47
C SER A 34 -18.10 19.91 -5.41
N LEU A 35 -18.45 20.82 -4.50
CA LEU A 35 -19.69 21.59 -4.62
C LEU A 35 -19.31 22.95 -5.20
N THR A 36 -19.71 23.19 -6.44
CA THR A 36 -19.87 24.52 -7.02
C THR A 36 -21.34 24.64 -7.37
N GLU A 37 -22.05 25.55 -6.71
CA GLU A 37 -23.43 25.92 -7.04
C GLU A 37 -23.44 26.74 -8.34
N GLY A 38 -24.36 26.42 -9.26
CA GLY A 38 -24.56 27.16 -10.53
C GLY A 38 -25.13 26.33 -11.70
N ASP A 39 -26.42 25.98 -11.59
CA ASP A 39 -27.48 25.94 -12.62
C ASP A 39 -27.49 25.00 -13.88
N GLU A 40 -28.70 24.46 -14.10
CA GLU A 40 -29.35 23.82 -15.29
C GLU A 40 -28.92 22.45 -15.92
N LYS A 41 -29.61 21.39 -15.44
CA LYS A 41 -30.34 20.31 -16.16
C LYS A 41 -29.96 19.98 -17.63
N ARG A 42 -29.28 18.83 -17.84
CA ARG A 42 -29.52 17.92 -19.00
C ARG A 42 -29.44 16.43 -18.62
N LYS A 43 -30.37 15.68 -19.19
CA LYS A 43 -30.79 14.29 -18.88
C LYS A 43 -30.09 13.28 -19.80
N GLY A 44 -29.76 12.10 -19.27
CA GLY A 44 -29.35 10.87 -20.00
C GLY A 44 -27.82 10.74 -20.20
N LYS A 45 -27.17 9.57 -20.05
CA LYS A 45 -27.53 8.27 -20.62
C LYS A 45 -26.60 7.17 -20.06
N GLY A 46 -27.15 6.02 -19.68
CA GLY A 46 -26.49 4.70 -19.62
C GLY A 46 -25.25 4.53 -18.72
N ARG A 47 -25.44 4.08 -17.47
CA ARG A 47 -24.36 3.44 -16.69
C ARG A 47 -24.13 2.02 -17.23
N GLY A 48 -23.40 1.91 -18.34
CA GLY A 48 -22.68 0.67 -18.63
C GLY A 48 -21.78 0.36 -17.43
N LYS A 49 -21.82 -0.86 -16.91
CA LYS A 49 -20.85 -1.35 -15.92
C LYS A 49 -19.47 -1.28 -16.56
N LYS A 50 -18.79 -0.13 -16.41
CA LYS A 50 -17.36 -0.02 -16.68
C LYS A 50 -16.69 -0.90 -15.64
N GLU A 51 -16.12 -2.00 -16.08
CA GLU A 51 -15.29 -2.87 -15.24
C GLU A 51 -14.30 -1.97 -14.49
N SER A 52 -14.49 -1.89 -13.17
CA SER A 52 -13.69 -1.01 -12.32
C SER A 52 -12.29 -1.57 -12.30
N ARG A 53 -11.31 -0.77 -12.76
CA ARG A 53 -9.90 -1.18 -12.71
C ARG A 53 -9.54 -1.60 -11.29
N PRO A 54 -8.74 -2.67 -11.10
CA PRO A 54 -8.33 -3.10 -9.78
C PRO A 54 -7.61 -1.94 -9.08
N ARG A 55 -8.13 -1.58 -7.91
CA ARG A 55 -7.64 -0.47 -7.09
C ARG A 55 -7.40 -1.01 -5.69
N PHE A 56 -6.17 -0.89 -5.22
CA PHE A 56 -5.75 -1.34 -3.90
C PHE A 56 -5.41 -0.13 -3.05
N VAL A 57 -5.94 -0.06 -1.83
CA VAL A 57 -5.68 1.02 -0.89
C VAL A 57 -5.32 0.42 0.45
N PHE A 58 -4.22 0.88 1.03
CA PHE A 58 -3.81 0.46 2.37
C PHE A 58 -3.21 1.63 3.13
N GLN A 59 -3.12 1.45 4.44
CA GLN A 59 -2.53 2.40 5.36
C GLN A 59 -1.29 1.77 5.98
N THR A 60 -0.22 2.55 6.08
CA THR A 60 1.02 2.13 6.72
C THR A 60 1.45 3.20 7.70
N ARG A 61 1.84 2.80 8.91
CA ARG A 61 2.53 3.70 9.84
C ARG A 61 3.99 3.83 9.39
N SER A 62 4.39 5.04 9.00
CA SER A 62 5.73 5.32 8.45
C SER A 62 6.06 6.79 8.59
N GLU A 63 7.29 7.09 9.01
CA GLU A 63 7.85 8.44 8.99
C GLU A 63 8.16 8.90 7.56
N SER A 64 8.32 7.98 6.61
CA SER A 64 8.61 8.25 5.20
C SER A 64 7.37 8.14 4.31
N ASP A 65 7.21 9.10 3.38
CA ASP A 65 6.13 9.07 2.37
C ASP A 65 6.36 7.98 1.31
N ILE A 66 7.63 7.71 1.00
CA ILE A 66 8.03 6.82 -0.08
C ILE A 66 8.47 5.50 0.52
N LEU A 67 7.62 4.49 0.35
CA LEU A 67 7.95 3.12 0.71
C LEU A 67 8.73 2.44 -0.43
N ASP A 68 9.73 1.65 -0.04
CA ASP A 68 10.43 0.75 -0.96
C ASP A 68 9.58 -0.52 -1.17
N ASP A 69 8.76 -0.49 -2.21
CA ASP A 69 7.90 -1.61 -2.64
C ASP A 69 8.58 -2.46 -3.74
N GLY A 70 9.86 -2.22 -4.03
CA GLY A 70 10.64 -2.91 -5.06
C GLY A 70 10.34 -2.48 -6.50
N TYR A 71 9.36 -1.61 -6.73
CA TYR A 71 9.09 -1.02 -8.04
C TYR A 71 9.72 0.36 -8.17
N ARG A 72 10.10 0.71 -9.40
CA ARG A 72 10.66 2.03 -9.69
C ARG A 72 9.58 3.03 -10.03
N TRP A 73 9.46 4.10 -9.24
CA TRP A 73 8.42 5.12 -9.40
C TRP A 73 8.99 6.47 -9.86
N ARG A 74 8.27 7.17 -10.73
CA ARG A 74 8.54 8.56 -11.11
C ARG A 74 7.38 9.45 -10.68
N LYS A 75 7.68 10.51 -9.94
CA LYS A 75 6.70 11.53 -9.56
C LYS A 75 6.30 12.32 -10.80
N TYR A 76 5.01 12.48 -11.04
CA TYR A 76 4.50 13.24 -12.18
C TYR A 76 3.65 14.44 -11.76
N GLY A 77 3.24 14.50 -10.50
CA GLY A 77 2.45 15.60 -10.00
C GLY A 77 2.30 15.58 -8.50
N GLN A 78 1.85 16.71 -7.98
CA GLN A 78 1.47 16.90 -6.59
C GLN A 78 0.25 17.81 -6.54
N LYS A 79 -0.72 17.49 -5.68
CA LYS A 79 -1.93 18.30 -5.51
C LYS A 79 -2.08 18.68 -4.05
N LYS A 80 -2.29 19.97 -3.77
CA LYS A 80 -2.72 20.44 -2.44
C LYS A 80 -4.09 19.84 -2.14
N VAL A 81 -4.23 19.28 -0.95
CA VAL A 81 -5.49 18.69 -0.50
C VAL A 81 -6.24 19.73 0.35
N LYS A 82 -7.56 19.86 0.12
CA LYS A 82 -8.39 20.76 0.94
C LYS A 82 -8.43 20.23 2.38
N ASN A 83 -8.28 21.12 3.34
CA ASN A 83 -8.41 20.82 4.77
C ASN A 83 -7.38 19.77 5.26
N CYS A 84 -6.23 19.66 4.60
CA CYS A 84 -5.15 18.77 5.00
C CYS A 84 -3.81 19.50 4.81
N SER A 85 -2.97 19.48 5.84
CA SER A 85 -1.64 20.10 5.82
C SER A 85 -0.66 19.38 4.88
N PHE A 86 -0.96 18.14 4.51
CA PHE A 86 -0.10 17.30 3.68
C PHE A 86 -0.60 17.25 2.23
N PRO A 87 0.28 17.49 1.23
CA PRO A 87 -0.10 17.36 -0.16
C PRO A 87 -0.29 15.89 -0.55
N ARG A 88 -1.06 15.64 -1.62
CA ARG A 88 -1.14 14.32 -2.26
C ARG A 88 -0.12 14.25 -3.39
N SER A 89 0.79 13.28 -3.31
CA SER A 89 1.81 13.03 -4.33
C SER A 89 1.34 11.93 -5.28
N TYR A 90 1.64 12.10 -6.57
CA TYR A 90 1.24 11.17 -7.63
C TYR A 90 2.46 10.62 -8.37
N TYR A 91 2.47 9.30 -8.54
CA TYR A 91 3.56 8.56 -9.14
C TYR A 91 3.05 7.64 -10.24
N ARG A 92 3.88 7.44 -11.25
CA ARG A 92 3.69 6.43 -12.30
C ARG A 92 4.86 5.46 -12.26
N CYS A 93 4.60 4.21 -12.64
CA CYS A 93 5.69 3.26 -12.83
C CYS A 93 6.68 3.79 -13.88
N SER A 94 7.96 3.49 -13.68
CA SER A 94 9.05 3.92 -14.56
C SER A 94 9.21 3.05 -15.80
N GLN A 95 8.65 1.84 -15.78
CA GLN A 95 8.73 0.92 -16.89
C GLN A 95 7.87 1.40 -18.06
N LEU A 96 8.42 1.40 -19.27
CA LEU A 96 7.82 2.06 -20.44
C LEU A 96 6.45 1.46 -20.82
N THR A 97 6.32 0.14 -20.68
CA THR A 97 5.09 -0.60 -21.00
C THR A 97 4.12 -0.69 -19.81
N CYS A 98 4.46 -0.09 -18.67
CA CYS A 98 3.71 -0.23 -17.43
C CYS A 98 2.85 1.00 -17.14
N ASN A 99 1.54 0.78 -16.97
CA ASN A 99 0.56 1.84 -16.76
C ASN A 99 0.12 2.00 -15.30
N VAL A 100 0.81 1.34 -14.36
CA VAL A 100 0.47 1.40 -12.94
C VAL A 100 0.73 2.79 -12.38
N LYS A 101 -0.21 3.28 -11.59
CA LYS A 101 -0.13 4.56 -10.88
C LYS A 101 -0.26 4.33 -9.40
N LYS A 102 0.43 5.16 -8.60
CA LYS A 102 0.19 5.23 -7.16
C LYS A 102 0.01 6.66 -6.67
N GLN A 103 -0.82 6.79 -5.65
CA GLN A 103 -1.08 8.03 -4.93
C GLN A 103 -0.63 7.84 -3.49
N VAL A 104 0.08 8.82 -2.96
CA VAL A 104 0.58 8.83 -1.58
C VAL A 104 0.04 10.07 -0.89
N GLN A 105 -0.56 9.88 0.28
CA GLN A 105 -1.09 10.97 1.09
C GLN A 105 -0.99 10.63 2.58
N ARG A 106 -0.50 11.55 3.40
CA ARG A 106 -0.62 11.45 4.86
C ARG A 106 -2.01 11.81 5.34
N LEU A 107 -2.48 11.13 6.38
CA LEU A 107 -3.72 11.53 7.04
C LEU A 107 -3.55 12.89 7.72
N SER A 108 -4.60 13.70 7.70
CA SER A 108 -4.61 14.98 8.40
C SER A 108 -4.70 14.82 9.91
N SER A 109 -5.35 13.74 10.37
CA SER A 109 -5.54 13.42 11.79
C SER A 109 -4.28 12.84 12.43
N ASP A 110 -3.50 12.08 11.66
CA ASP A 110 -2.29 11.41 12.14
C ASP A 110 -1.21 11.44 11.04
N ALA A 111 -0.19 12.27 11.26
CA ALA A 111 0.92 12.41 10.33
C ALA A 111 1.75 11.13 10.19
N ALA A 112 1.72 10.20 11.15
CA ALA A 112 2.45 8.93 11.07
C ALA A 112 1.77 7.95 10.09
N ILE A 113 0.51 8.16 9.72
CA ILE A 113 -0.22 7.26 8.83
C ILE A 113 -0.13 7.77 7.39
N VAL A 114 0.46 6.93 6.53
CA VAL A 114 0.55 7.13 5.09
C VAL A 114 -0.48 6.23 4.40
N VAL A 115 -1.38 6.84 3.64
CA VAL A 115 -2.33 6.14 2.77
C VAL A 115 -1.72 6.02 1.39
N THR A 116 -1.56 4.78 0.92
CA THR A 116 -1.09 4.49 -0.43
C THR A 116 -2.19 3.85 -1.24
N THR A 117 -2.43 4.37 -2.44
CA THR A 117 -3.43 3.85 -3.38
C THR A 117 -2.77 3.48 -4.69
N TYR A 118 -2.88 2.21 -5.08
CA TYR A 118 -2.42 1.69 -6.37
C TYR A 118 -3.60 1.53 -7.34
N GLU A 119 -3.36 1.82 -8.61
CA GLU A 119 -4.29 1.60 -9.71
C GLU A 119 -3.59 0.81 -10.83
N GLY A 120 -4.16 -0.33 -11.19
CA GLY A 120 -3.63 -1.23 -12.22
C GLY A 120 -2.77 -2.37 -11.66
N VAL A 121 -2.21 -3.16 -12.57
CA VAL A 121 -1.35 -4.33 -12.27
C VAL A 121 -0.04 -4.18 -13.04
N HIS A 122 1.08 -4.46 -12.39
CA HIS A 122 2.39 -4.45 -13.03
C HIS A 122 2.49 -5.62 -14.02
N ASN A 123 2.97 -5.34 -15.23
CA ASN A 123 3.20 -6.32 -16.29
C ASN A 123 4.68 -6.65 -16.49
N HIS A 124 5.48 -6.43 -15.45
CA HIS A 124 6.92 -6.66 -15.44
C HIS A 124 7.33 -7.13 -14.05
N PRO A 125 8.47 -7.85 -13.93
CA PRO A 125 8.98 -8.25 -12.64
C PRO A 125 9.34 -7.03 -11.78
N CYS A 126 9.32 -7.25 -10.47
CA CYS A 126 9.89 -6.34 -9.51
C CYS A 126 11.41 -6.25 -9.75
N GLU A 127 11.92 -5.05 -10.08
CA GLU A 127 13.33 -4.83 -10.42
C GLU A 127 14.25 -5.26 -9.28
N LYS A 128 13.91 -4.90 -8.05
CA LYS A 128 14.75 -5.24 -6.90
C LYS A 128 14.81 -6.75 -6.65
N LEU A 129 13.73 -7.47 -6.93
CA LEU A 129 13.67 -8.92 -6.79
C LEU A 129 14.44 -9.64 -7.90
N MET A 130 14.40 -9.16 -9.14
CA MET A 130 15.22 -9.76 -10.20
C MET A 130 16.72 -9.50 -9.97
N GLU A 131 17.11 -8.34 -9.46
CA GLU A 131 18.50 -8.05 -9.10
C GLU A 131 19.02 -9.05 -8.05
N THR A 132 18.25 -9.30 -6.99
CA THR A 132 18.67 -10.20 -5.91
C THR A 132 18.65 -11.67 -6.30
N LEU A 133 17.73 -12.10 -7.17
CA LEU A 133 17.61 -13.51 -7.57
C LEU A 133 18.48 -13.88 -8.76
N SER A 134 18.94 -12.92 -9.56
CA SER A 134 19.77 -13.18 -10.75
C SER A 134 21.01 -14.05 -10.48
N PRO A 135 21.80 -13.85 -9.40
CA PRO A 135 23.01 -14.66 -9.19
C PRO A 135 22.66 -16.11 -8.86
N LEU A 136 21.59 -16.32 -8.08
CA LEU A 136 21.12 -17.65 -7.70
C LEU A 136 20.55 -18.41 -8.90
N LEU A 137 19.78 -17.73 -9.76
CA LEU A 137 19.26 -18.32 -11.00
C LEU A 137 20.39 -18.74 -11.92
N ASN A 138 21.42 -17.90 -12.10
CA ASN A 138 22.59 -18.23 -12.90
C ASN A 138 23.35 -19.43 -12.35
N GLN A 139 23.51 -19.53 -11.01
CA GLN A 139 24.14 -20.68 -10.37
C GLN A 139 23.35 -21.97 -10.62
N MET A 140 22.03 -21.94 -10.50
CA MET A 140 21.19 -23.11 -10.77
C MET A 140 21.24 -23.55 -12.23
N GLN A 141 21.27 -22.60 -13.17
CA GLN A 141 21.41 -22.88 -14.60
C GLN A 141 22.78 -23.45 -14.97
N PHE A 142 23.83 -23.06 -14.23
CA PHE A 142 25.17 -23.63 -14.41
C PHE A 142 25.24 -25.07 -13.89
N LEU A 143 24.66 -25.33 -12.72
CA LEU A 143 24.64 -26.66 -12.12
C LEU A 143 23.74 -27.66 -12.86
N SER A 144 22.81 -27.20 -13.69
CA SER A 144 22.01 -28.08 -14.56
C SER A 144 22.72 -28.50 -15.86
N GLN A 145 23.93 -28.00 -16.11
CA GLN A 145 24.74 -28.35 -17.29
C GLN A 145 25.71 -29.52 -17.03
N PHE A 146 25.71 -30.06 -15.81
CA PHE A 146 26.44 -31.25 -15.38
C PHE A 146 25.45 -32.30 -14.87
#